data_AF-A0A259DAQ0-F1
#
_entry.id   AF-A0A259DAQ0-F1
#
_cell.length_a   1.000
_cell.length_b   1.000
_cell.length_c   1.000
_cell.angle_alpha   90.00
_cell.angle_beta   90.00
_cell.angle_gamma   90.00
#
_symmetry.space_group_name_H-M   'P 1'
#
loop_
_entity.id
_entity.type
_entity.pdbx_description
1 polymer ?
#
loop_
_entity_poly.entity_id
_entity_poly.type
_entity_poly.pdbx_seq_one_letter_code
_entity_poly.pdbx_strand_id
1 'polypeptide(L)'
;MATTEEEYAASGLQIHPMEQFVVKPLFGNGPIEWYTPTNVTLWMAIAVLAMVALMVLSTRRRAIVPSRAQSVAEMIYGFIHKMVEDVAGHEGLKFFPYVMTLFLFIFLANMLALIPTSFSTTSHIAVTAALALMVFLTVTLVGFYRKGIGFLSMFWVPSAPLILR
;
A
#
# COMPACT_ATOMS: atom_id res chain seq x y z
N MET A 1 -12.19 -23.81 -48.70
CA MET A 1 -13.32 -22.87 -48.51
C MET A 1 -13.71 -22.90 -47.04
N ALA A 2 -12.85 -22.34 -46.19
CA ALA A 2 -13.01 -22.29 -44.73
C ALA A 2 -12.13 -21.17 -44.13
N THR A 3 -11.93 -20.08 -44.86
CA THR A 3 -11.01 -18.99 -44.48
C THR A 3 -11.68 -17.62 -44.48
N THR A 4 -13.02 -17.56 -44.48
CA THR A 4 -13.78 -16.31 -44.55
C THR A 4 -14.77 -16.12 -43.40
N GLU A 5 -14.93 -17.09 -42.49
CA GLU A 5 -15.83 -16.96 -41.32
C GLU A 5 -15.09 -16.62 -40.01
N GLU A 6 -13.79 -16.94 -39.87
CA GLU A 6 -13.02 -16.59 -38.67
C GLU A 6 -12.64 -15.10 -38.61
N GLU A 7 -12.57 -14.42 -39.76
CA GLU A 7 -12.19 -13.00 -39.83
C GLU A 7 -13.36 -12.07 -39.44
N TYR A 8 -14.60 -12.55 -39.51
CA TYR A 8 -15.80 -11.78 -39.17
C TYR A 8 -16.20 -11.86 -37.68
N ALA A 9 -15.65 -12.82 -36.92
CA ALA A 9 -15.85 -12.92 -35.47
C ALA A 9 -14.91 -11.99 -34.67
N ALA A 10 -13.92 -11.37 -35.32
CA ALA A 10 -12.91 -10.54 -34.68
C ALA A 10 -13.34 -9.08 -34.39
N SER A 11 -14.53 -8.66 -34.83
CA SER A 11 -15.06 -7.30 -34.65
C SER A 11 -16.05 -7.19 -33.48
N GLY A 12 -15.91 -8.03 -32.44
CA GLY A 12 -16.48 -7.75 -31.12
C GLY A 12 -15.57 -6.80 -30.35
N LEU A 13 -16.09 -6.09 -29.34
CA LEU A 13 -15.26 -5.38 -28.37
C LEU A 13 -14.41 -6.43 -27.61
N GLN A 14 -13.23 -6.78 -28.14
CA GLN A 14 -12.32 -7.74 -27.53
C GLN A 14 -11.66 -7.07 -26.31
N ILE A 15 -12.38 -7.07 -25.19
CA ILE A 15 -11.84 -6.59 -23.92
C ILE A 15 -10.89 -7.67 -23.40
N HIS A 16 -9.59 -7.39 -23.38
CA HIS A 16 -8.59 -8.19 -22.69
C HIS A 16 -8.34 -7.60 -21.29
N PRO A 17 -9.09 -8.03 -20.25
CA PRO A 17 -9.04 -7.39 -18.94
C PRO A 17 -7.68 -7.48 -18.25
N MET A 18 -6.81 -8.40 -18.68
CA MET A 18 -5.47 -8.56 -18.11
C MET A 18 -4.46 -7.54 -18.63
N GLU A 19 -4.72 -6.91 -19.79
CA GLU A 19 -3.80 -5.95 -20.38
C GLU A 19 -3.60 -4.69 -19.53
N GLN A 20 -4.60 -4.35 -18.70
CA GLN A 20 -4.53 -3.21 -17.79
C GLN A 20 -3.44 -3.34 -16.72
N PHE A 21 -3.01 -4.57 -16.41
CA PHE A 21 -1.97 -4.86 -15.42
C PHE A 21 -0.59 -5.11 -16.04
N VAL A 22 -0.46 -4.91 -17.36
CA VAL A 22 0.82 -5.09 -18.05
C VAL A 22 1.73 -3.89 -17.78
N VAL A 23 2.92 -4.20 -17.25
CA VAL A 23 3.98 -3.22 -17.02
C VAL A 23 4.59 -2.80 -18.35
N LYS A 24 4.57 -1.50 -18.65
CA LYS A 24 5.10 -0.89 -19.87
C LYS A 24 6.10 0.21 -19.50
N PRO A 25 7.23 0.31 -20.21
CA PRO A 25 8.12 1.46 -20.05
C PRO A 25 7.38 2.75 -20.42
N LEU A 26 7.66 3.84 -19.71
CA LEU A 26 7.11 5.17 -20.01
C LEU A 26 7.84 5.84 -21.17
N PHE A 27 9.14 5.58 -21.27
CA PHE A 27 10.02 6.17 -22.26
C PHE A 27 10.77 5.07 -22.99
N GLY A 28 10.76 5.13 -24.33
CA GLY A 28 11.43 4.17 -25.18
C GLY A 28 10.66 2.85 -25.34
N ASN A 29 11.07 2.08 -26.36
CA ASN A 29 10.51 0.76 -26.69
C ASN A 29 11.53 -0.36 -26.39
N GLY A 30 12.50 -0.08 -25.52
CA GLY A 30 13.56 -1.04 -25.14
C GLY A 30 13.09 -2.05 -24.09
N PRO A 31 13.93 -3.04 -23.77
CA PRO A 31 13.68 -3.96 -22.66
C PRO A 31 13.58 -3.19 -21.33
N ILE A 32 12.80 -3.72 -20.39
CA ILE A 32 12.68 -3.16 -19.04
C ILE A 32 13.96 -3.53 -18.27
N GLU A 33 14.79 -2.52 -18.02
CA GLU A 33 15.96 -2.63 -17.16
C GLU A 33 15.60 -2.25 -15.72
N TRP A 34 16.55 -2.42 -14.79
CA TRP A 34 16.31 -2.27 -13.35
C TRP A 34 15.81 -0.89 -12.94
N TYR A 35 16.24 0.16 -13.65
CA TYR A 35 15.92 1.56 -13.35
C TYR A 35 15.01 2.21 -14.41
N THR A 36 14.39 1.43 -15.29
CA THR A 36 13.50 1.95 -16.32
C THR A 36 12.21 2.50 -15.68
N PRO A 37 11.86 3.78 -15.88
CA PRO A 37 10.59 4.31 -15.44
C PRO A 37 9.45 3.61 -16.18
N THR A 38 8.61 2.90 -15.44
CA THR A 38 7.41 2.23 -15.94
C THR A 38 6.15 2.91 -15.42
N ASN A 39 5.02 2.61 -16.04
CA ASN A 39 3.70 2.96 -15.53
C ASN A 39 3.51 2.61 -14.03
N VAL A 40 4.03 1.46 -13.54
CA VAL A 40 3.99 1.15 -12.09
C VAL A 40 4.72 2.21 -11.27
N THR A 41 5.95 2.56 -11.66
CA THR A 41 6.76 3.55 -10.93
C THR A 41 6.13 4.95 -10.93
N LEU A 42 5.47 5.33 -12.03
CA LEU A 42 4.74 6.59 -12.12
C LEU A 42 3.54 6.62 -11.16
N TRP A 43 2.70 5.58 -11.17
CA TRP A 43 1.51 5.55 -10.30
C TRP A 43 1.88 5.42 -8.81
N MET A 44 2.99 4.74 -8.49
CA MET A 44 3.55 4.75 -7.12
C MET A 44 4.04 6.13 -6.72
N ALA A 45 4.74 6.85 -7.61
CA ALA A 45 5.18 8.21 -7.35
C ALA A 45 3.99 9.16 -7.15
N ILE A 46 2.93 9.03 -7.95
CA ILE A 46 1.68 9.79 -7.77
C ILE A 46 1.03 9.49 -6.42
N ALA A 47 0.98 8.22 -5.99
CA ALA A 47 0.44 7.86 -4.67
C ALA A 47 1.25 8.51 -3.53
N VAL A 48 2.57 8.49 -3.62
CA VAL A 48 3.45 9.15 -2.64
C VAL A 48 3.27 10.67 -2.65
N LEU A 49 3.19 11.29 -3.84
CA LEU A 49 2.93 12.72 -3.97
C LEU A 49 1.55 13.11 -3.42
N ALA A 50 0.53 12.30 -3.65
CA ALA A 50 -0.80 12.50 -3.10
C ALA A 50 -0.78 12.41 -1.56
N MET A 51 -0.04 11.46 -0.99
CA MET A 51 0.16 11.34 0.46
C MET A 51 0.85 12.58 1.03
N VAL A 52 1.94 13.03 0.40
CA VAL A 52 2.67 14.24 0.81
C VAL A 52 1.79 15.47 0.64
N ALA A 53 1.00 15.56 -0.42
CA ALA A 53 0.05 16.65 -0.62
C ALA A 53 -0.99 16.68 0.50
N LEU A 54 -1.62 15.55 0.79
CA LEU A 54 -2.64 15.44 1.82
C LEU A 54 -2.08 15.78 3.21
N MET A 55 -0.92 15.25 3.58
CA MET A 55 -0.38 15.42 4.94
C MET A 55 0.38 16.72 5.11
N VAL A 56 1.25 17.08 4.16
CA VAL A 56 2.15 18.22 4.29
C VAL A 56 1.50 19.50 3.75
N LEU A 57 0.91 19.49 2.55
CA LEU A 57 0.34 20.71 1.97
C LEU A 57 -0.91 21.16 2.74
N SER A 58 -1.76 20.23 3.17
CA SER A 58 -2.98 20.57 3.92
C SER A 58 -2.70 21.15 5.30
N THR A 59 -1.57 20.79 5.94
CA THR A 59 -1.22 21.25 7.29
C THR A 59 -0.18 22.38 7.31
N ARG A 60 0.33 22.82 6.15
CA ARG A 60 1.41 23.82 6.03
C ARG A 60 1.11 25.17 6.69
N ARG A 61 -0.14 25.64 6.63
CA ARG A 61 -0.53 26.94 7.19
C ARG A 61 -0.76 26.90 8.70
N ARG A 62 -0.91 25.70 9.30
CA ARG A 62 -1.19 25.47 10.74
C ARG A 62 -2.15 26.52 11.32
N ALA A 63 -3.24 26.80 10.60
CA ALA A 63 -4.19 27.82 11.02
C ALA A 63 -5.01 27.30 12.21
N ILE A 64 -5.29 28.18 13.18
CA ILE A 64 -6.09 27.86 14.37
C ILE A 64 -7.53 27.50 13.98
N VAL A 65 -8.09 28.16 12.96
CA VAL A 65 -9.33 27.76 12.31
C VAL A 65 -8.98 26.94 11.07
N PRO A 66 -9.23 25.62 11.05
CA PRO A 66 -8.77 24.75 9.98
C PRO A 66 -9.54 25.02 8.68
N SER A 67 -8.81 25.00 7.56
CA SER A 67 -9.44 24.94 6.24
C SER A 67 -10.02 23.54 5.98
N ARG A 68 -10.94 23.40 5.01
CA ARG A 68 -11.55 22.10 4.67
C ARG A 68 -10.51 20.99 4.44
N ALA A 69 -9.42 21.27 3.73
CA ALA A 69 -8.35 20.30 3.48
C ALA A 69 -7.58 19.94 4.76
N GLN A 70 -7.31 20.93 5.62
CA GLN A 70 -6.68 20.71 6.92
C GLN A 70 -7.58 19.84 7.81
N SER A 71 -8.89 20.08 7.85
CA SER A 71 -9.84 19.28 8.62
C SER A 71 -9.86 17.80 8.20
N VAL A 72 -9.79 17.52 6.89
CA VAL A 72 -9.71 16.13 6.40
C VAL A 72 -8.41 15.48 6.86
N ALA A 73 -7.27 16.17 6.72
CA ALA A 73 -5.98 15.65 7.16
C ALA A 73 -5.93 15.40 8.68
N GLU A 74 -6.45 16.32 9.49
CA GLU A 74 -6.55 16.19 10.95
C GLU A 74 -7.48 15.04 11.36
N MET A 75 -8.61 14.86 10.66
CA MET A 75 -9.52 13.76 10.91
C MET A 75 -8.86 12.40 10.63
N ILE A 76 -8.17 12.27 9.50
CA ILE A 76 -7.44 11.04 9.16
C ILE A 76 -6.32 10.78 10.17
N TYR A 77 -5.57 11.81 10.55
CA TYR A 77 -4.55 11.71 11.59
C TYR A 77 -5.13 11.22 12.92
N GLY A 78 -6.19 11.86 13.41
CA GLY A 78 -6.83 11.50 14.68
C GLY A 78 -7.42 10.10 14.65
N PHE A 79 -8.04 9.70 13.53
CA PHE A 79 -8.56 8.36 13.33
C PHE A 79 -7.47 7.29 13.46
N ILE A 80 -6.36 7.46 12.73
CA ILE A 80 -5.26 6.49 12.73
C ILE A 80 -4.54 6.49 14.07
N HIS A 81 -4.34 7.66 14.69
CA HIS A 81 -3.71 7.77 16.00
C HIS A 81 -4.48 7.01 17.04
N LYS A 82 -5.80 7.26 17.12
CA LYS A 82 -6.69 6.58 18.06
C LYS A 82 -6.73 5.07 17.79
N MET A 83 -6.80 4.64 16.53
CA MET A 83 -6.76 3.22 16.17
C MET A 83 -5.47 2.54 16.66
N VAL A 84 -4.30 3.17 16.47
CA VAL A 84 -3.02 2.63 16.94
C VAL A 84 -2.97 2.58 18.46
N GLU A 85 -3.46 3.62 19.13
CA GLU A 85 -3.53 3.69 20.58
C GLU A 85 -4.46 2.64 21.18
N ASP A 86 -5.64 2.43 20.59
CA ASP A 86 -6.63 1.45 21.05
C ASP A 86 -6.12 0.00 20.87
N VAL A 87 -5.35 -0.29 19.82
CA VAL A 87 -4.85 -1.64 19.51
C VAL A 87 -3.52 -1.96 20.20
N ALA A 88 -2.57 -1.03 20.18
CA ALA A 88 -1.20 -1.24 20.64
C ALA A 88 -0.87 -0.53 21.96
N GLY A 89 -1.79 0.27 22.50
CA GLY A 89 -1.58 1.10 23.68
C GLY A 89 -0.69 2.32 23.43
N HIS A 90 -0.54 3.15 24.46
CA HIS A 90 0.29 4.37 24.38
C HIS A 90 1.76 4.08 23.99
N GLU A 91 2.33 2.95 24.42
CA GLU A 91 3.68 2.58 24.00
C GLU A 91 3.80 2.27 22.50
N GLY A 92 2.71 1.82 21.89
CA GLY A 92 2.60 1.53 20.47
C GLY A 92 2.67 2.79 19.58
N LEU A 93 2.36 3.97 20.14
CA LEU A 93 2.43 5.25 19.43
C LEU A 93 3.84 5.60 18.94
N LYS A 94 4.89 4.96 19.48
CA LYS A 94 6.25 5.08 18.93
C LYS A 94 6.34 4.61 17.47
N PHE A 95 5.49 3.67 17.06
CA PHE A 95 5.39 3.16 15.69
C PHE A 95 4.31 3.87 14.86
N PHE A 96 3.62 4.85 15.44
CA PHE A 96 2.56 5.58 14.75
C PHE A 96 3.00 6.16 13.39
N PRO A 97 4.16 6.83 13.23
CA PRO A 97 4.57 7.36 11.93
C PRO A 97 4.72 6.27 10.85
N TYR A 98 5.16 5.08 11.25
CA TYR A 98 5.30 3.94 10.34
C TYR A 98 3.93 3.37 9.92
N VAL A 99 3.03 3.17 10.88
CA VAL A 99 1.67 2.68 10.60
C VAL A 99 0.89 3.69 9.76
N MET A 100 1.02 4.98 10.08
CA MET A 100 0.38 6.09 9.38
C MET A 100 0.79 6.14 7.90
N THR A 101 2.08 6.04 7.62
CA THR A 101 2.60 6.08 6.24
C THR A 101 2.17 4.84 5.44
N LEU A 102 2.24 3.65 6.03
CA LEU A 102 1.74 2.42 5.39
C LEU A 102 0.25 2.49 5.07
N PHE A 103 -0.56 2.91 6.04
CA PHE A 103 -2.00 3.04 5.86
C PHE A 103 -2.33 4.02 4.73
N LEU A 104 -1.77 5.23 4.79
CA LEU A 104 -2.03 6.27 3.79
C LEU A 104 -1.55 5.87 2.40
N PHE A 105 -0.37 5.25 2.29
CA PHE A 105 0.15 4.78 1.01
C PHE A 105 -0.80 3.75 0.39
N ILE A 106 -1.18 2.71 1.14
CA ILE A 106 -2.07 1.65 0.65
C ILE A 106 -3.45 2.22 0.30
N PHE A 107 -4.01 3.05 1.18
CA PHE A 107 -5.30 3.70 0.98
C PHE A 107 -5.30 4.54 -0.30
N LEU A 108 -4.33 5.43 -0.47
CA LEU A 108 -4.27 6.33 -1.64
C LEU A 108 -3.94 5.57 -2.92
N ALA A 109 -3.05 4.58 -2.88
CA ALA A 109 -2.75 3.74 -4.04
C ALA A 109 -4.01 3.00 -4.53
N ASN A 110 -4.82 2.48 -3.60
CA ASN A 110 -6.08 1.82 -3.92
C ASN A 110 -7.15 2.81 -4.41
N MET A 111 -7.22 4.02 -3.85
CA MET A 111 -8.14 5.06 -4.33
C MET A 111 -7.77 5.55 -5.73
N LEU A 112 -6.48 5.70 -6.02
CA LEU A 112 -6.00 6.08 -7.36
C LEU A 112 -6.32 5.00 -8.39
N ALA A 113 -6.25 3.71 -8.01
CA ALA A 113 -6.61 2.58 -8.87
C ALA A 113 -8.09 2.56 -9.31
N LEU A 114 -8.97 3.30 -8.62
CA LEU A 114 -10.38 3.44 -9.03
C LEU A 114 -10.57 4.42 -10.18
N ILE A 115 -9.59 5.27 -10.48
CA ILE A 115 -9.66 6.21 -11.60
C ILE A 115 -9.63 5.41 -12.90
N PRO A 116 -10.61 5.58 -13.81
CA PRO A 116 -10.58 4.93 -15.11
C PRO A 116 -9.27 5.24 -15.82
N THR A 117 -8.64 4.25 -16.46
CA THR A 117 -7.31 4.33 -17.11
C THR A 117 -6.09 4.36 -16.16
N SER A 118 -6.29 4.31 -14.84
CA SER A 118 -5.19 4.22 -13.90
C SER A 118 -4.55 2.83 -13.84
N PHE A 119 -3.32 2.78 -13.33
CA PHE A 119 -2.61 1.53 -13.08
C PHE A 119 -2.67 1.17 -11.59
N SER A 120 -3.16 -0.02 -11.28
CA SER A 120 -3.22 -0.52 -9.90
C SER A 120 -1.87 -1.06 -9.45
N THR A 121 -1.15 -0.28 -8.64
CA THR A 121 0.18 -0.66 -8.12
C THR A 121 0.11 -1.77 -7.07
N THR A 122 -0.98 -1.84 -6.30
CA THR A 122 -1.22 -2.84 -5.25
C THR A 122 -1.66 -4.20 -5.79
N SER A 123 -2.04 -4.30 -7.07
CA SER A 123 -2.35 -5.58 -7.74
C SER A 123 -1.10 -6.44 -7.97
N HIS A 124 0.10 -5.85 -7.93
CA HIS A 124 1.35 -6.60 -8.05
C HIS A 124 1.82 -7.13 -6.70
N ILE A 125 1.96 -8.45 -6.62
CA ILE A 125 2.43 -9.13 -5.41
C ILE A 125 3.81 -8.65 -4.95
N ALA A 126 4.68 -8.23 -5.87
CA ALA A 126 5.99 -7.70 -5.52
C ALA A 126 5.90 -6.47 -4.60
N VAL A 127 4.94 -5.58 -4.84
CA VAL A 127 4.75 -4.36 -4.04
C VAL A 127 4.17 -4.72 -2.67
N THR A 128 3.09 -5.50 -2.64
CA THR A 128 2.41 -5.86 -1.38
C THR A 128 3.26 -6.79 -0.51
N ALA A 129 3.99 -7.74 -1.11
CA ALA A 129 4.94 -8.60 -0.40
C ALA A 129 6.10 -7.79 0.17
N ALA A 130 6.64 -6.80 -0.55
CA ALA A 130 7.70 -5.94 -0.02
C ALA A 130 7.22 -5.16 1.22
N LEU A 131 6.01 -4.56 1.17
CA LEU A 131 5.41 -3.89 2.32
C LEU A 131 5.20 -4.86 3.50
N ALA A 132 4.65 -6.05 3.23
CA ALA A 132 4.42 -7.07 4.24
C ALA A 132 5.72 -7.55 4.89
N LEU A 133 6.77 -7.77 4.10
CA LEU A 133 8.09 -8.15 4.60
C LEU A 133 8.71 -7.05 5.47
N MET A 134 8.58 -5.77 5.09
CA MET A 134 9.05 -4.67 5.93
C MET A 134 8.36 -4.65 7.29
N VAL A 135 7.03 -4.83 7.32
CA VAL A 135 6.27 -4.88 8.58
C VAL A 135 6.67 -6.09 9.41
N PHE A 136 6.72 -7.26 8.77
CA PHE A 136 7.08 -8.52 9.41
C PHE A 136 8.45 -8.43 10.07
N LEU A 137 9.47 -8.02 9.30
CA LEU A 137 10.83 -7.85 9.82
C LEU A 137 10.87 -6.82 10.95
N THR A 138 10.18 -5.68 10.81
CA THR A 138 10.15 -4.65 11.86
C THR A 138 9.58 -5.21 13.17
N VAL A 139 8.44 -5.90 13.12
CA VAL A 139 7.80 -6.48 14.32
C VAL A 139 8.66 -7.57 14.92
N THR A 140 9.22 -8.47 14.10
CA THR A 140 10.08 -9.55 14.59
C THR A 140 11.35 -9.01 15.24
N LEU A 141 12.05 -8.09 14.58
CA LEU A 141 13.29 -7.50 15.11
C LEU A 141 13.03 -6.72 16.41
N VAL A 142 11.97 -5.90 16.46
CA VAL A 142 11.58 -5.18 17.67
C VAL A 142 11.18 -6.15 18.79
N GLY A 143 10.48 -7.23 18.44
CA GLY A 143 10.08 -8.29 19.38
C GLY A 143 11.28 -8.91 20.07
N PHE A 144 12.27 -9.35 19.29
CA PHE A 144 13.54 -9.87 19.80
C PHE A 144 14.35 -8.81 20.55
N TYR A 145 14.39 -7.56 20.11
CA TYR A 145 15.09 -6.49 20.82
C TYR A 145 14.49 -6.23 22.21
N ARG A 146 13.17 -6.23 22.34
CA ARG A 146 12.48 -5.93 23.61
C ARG A 146 12.41 -7.12 24.58
N LYS A 147 12.27 -8.35 24.08
CA LYS A 147 12.02 -9.54 24.92
C LYS A 147 13.09 -10.64 24.79
N GLY A 148 14.07 -10.48 23.90
CA GLY A 148 15.08 -11.50 23.62
C GLY A 148 14.45 -12.81 23.15
N ILE A 149 14.97 -13.93 23.64
CA ILE A 149 14.42 -15.27 23.38
C ILE A 149 12.99 -15.40 23.93
N GLY A 150 12.64 -14.63 24.96
CA GLY A 150 11.29 -14.55 25.52
C GLY A 150 10.24 -13.99 24.54
N PHE A 151 10.63 -13.46 23.37
CA PHE A 151 9.70 -13.17 22.30
C PHE A 151 9.01 -14.44 21.76
N LEU A 152 9.75 -15.55 21.66
CA LEU A 152 9.23 -16.80 21.10
C LEU A 152 8.11 -17.42 21.96
N SER A 153 8.03 -17.06 23.25
CA SER A 153 6.94 -17.51 24.11
C SER A 153 5.58 -16.94 23.68
N MET A 154 5.54 -15.89 22.85
CA MET A 154 4.28 -15.38 22.28
C MET A 154 3.65 -16.35 21.28
N PHE A 155 4.46 -17.17 20.59
CA PHE A 155 3.95 -18.21 19.69
C PHE A 155 3.52 -19.48 20.42
N TRP A 156 3.80 -19.55 21.73
CA TRP A 156 3.44 -20.68 22.58
C TRP A 156 2.17 -20.35 23.37
N VAL A 157 1.10 -21.14 23.23
CA VAL A 157 -0.15 -20.91 23.95
C VAL A 157 -0.06 -21.55 25.33
N PRO A 158 0.09 -20.78 26.44
CA PRO A 158 0.35 -21.35 27.76
C PRO A 158 -0.86 -22.07 28.37
N SER A 159 -2.01 -22.05 27.69
CA SER A 159 -3.30 -22.56 28.17
C SER A 159 -3.76 -23.88 27.51
N ALA A 160 -3.14 -24.37 26.43
CA ALA A 160 -3.56 -25.62 25.76
C ALA A 160 -3.23 -26.92 26.57
N PRO A 161 -3.81 -28.10 26.36
CA PRO A 161 -3.37 -29.32 27.06
C PRO A 161 -1.94 -29.73 26.67
N LEU A 162 -1.15 -30.33 27.56
CA LEU A 162 0.26 -30.70 27.33
C LEU A 162 0.51 -31.61 26.11
N ILE A 163 -0.53 -32.30 25.62
CA ILE A 163 -0.51 -33.18 24.44
C ILE A 163 -0.77 -32.41 23.14
N LEU A 164 -1.34 -31.20 23.24
CA LEU A 164 -1.72 -30.30 22.13
C LEU A 164 -0.95 -28.96 22.17
N ARG A 165 -0.04 -28.80 23.15
CA ARG A 165 0.87 -27.65 23.29
C ARG A 165 2.15 -27.90 22.53
#